data_AF-A0A453H7E8-F1
#
_entry.id   AF-A0A453H7E8-F1
#
_cell.length_a   1.000
_cell.length_b   1.000
_cell.length_c   1.000
_cell.angle_alpha   90.00
_cell.angle_beta   90.00
_cell.angle_gamma   90.00
#
_symmetry.space_group_name_H-M   'P 1'
#
loop_
_entity.id
_entity.type
_entity.pdbx_description
1 polymer ?
#
loop_
_entity_poly.entity_id
_entity_poly.type
_entity_poly.pdbx_seq_one_letter_code
_entity_poly.pdbx_strand_id
1 'polypeptide(L)'
;QGECEEDDNEKEGAAPKPNAFQSLLPAVRQKIVDGFTQEARDMFEREFDFFDKVTSISGVLFPLPKEERRAGIKRELEKITIPGDDLYLPTATNKLVRGIQLDSGIPLQSAAKVPIMITFNVIDRDGNPNDVMPQACIFKVGDDCRQDVLALQVIALLRDIFEAVGLNLYLFPYGVLPTGPERGIIEVVPNTRSRNQMGETTDGGLLEIFQQDYGPVGSPSFEAARQMFIVSSAGYAVASLLLQPKDRHNGNLLFDSQGRLVHIDFGFILEISPGGNMGFESAHFKLSHEMTQLLDPSGTMKSDTWNQFLRLCVKGYLAGRRHMNGIVTTVQLMVDSGLPCFSRGEPIANLRKRFHPEMNEREAANFMVRTCVDAYNKWTTAGYDLIQYLQQGIEK
;
A
#
# COMPACT_ATOMS: atom_id res chain seq x y z
N GLN A 1 -46.14 -39.00 -7.34
CA GLN A 1 -46.07 -38.00 -6.25
C GLN A 1 -44.57 -37.80 -6.06
N GLY A 2 -43.89 -36.87 -6.74
CA GLY A 2 -44.22 -35.48 -7.02
C GLY A 2 -43.35 -34.62 -6.09
N GLU A 3 -42.67 -33.60 -6.66
CA GLU A 3 -41.67 -32.68 -6.07
C GLU A 3 -40.22 -33.11 -6.37
N CYS A 4 -39.60 -32.73 -7.50
CA CYS A 4 -39.08 -31.40 -7.92
C CYS A 4 -38.07 -30.82 -6.92
N GLU A 5 -36.81 -31.22 -7.09
CA GLU A 5 -35.64 -30.53 -6.53
C GLU A 5 -35.42 -29.23 -7.34
N GLU A 6 -35.43 -28.09 -6.64
CA GLU A 6 -35.14 -26.78 -7.20
C GLU A 6 -33.63 -26.62 -7.42
N ASP A 7 -33.27 -26.22 -8.64
CA ASP A 7 -31.94 -25.72 -9.03
C ASP A 7 -31.59 -24.48 -8.18
N ASP A 8 -30.60 -24.62 -7.29
CA ASP A 8 -29.87 -23.49 -6.72
C ASP A 8 -28.95 -22.89 -7.80
N ASN A 9 -29.56 -22.09 -8.68
CA ASN A 9 -28.83 -21.24 -9.60
C ASN A 9 -28.11 -20.14 -8.78
N GLU A 10 -26.79 -20.26 -8.70
CA GLU A 10 -25.86 -19.23 -8.24
C GLU A 10 -26.19 -17.89 -8.91
N LYS A 11 -26.79 -16.97 -8.16
CA LYS A 11 -26.93 -15.58 -8.58
C LYS A 11 -25.53 -14.96 -8.61
N GLU A 12 -24.91 -14.95 -9.80
CA GLU A 12 -23.91 -13.95 -10.15
C GLU A 12 -24.43 -12.58 -9.71
N GLY A 13 -23.72 -11.94 -8.79
CA GLY A 13 -24.10 -10.66 -8.21
C GLY A 13 -24.23 -9.61 -9.32
N ALA A 14 -25.46 -9.28 -9.68
CA ALA A 14 -25.73 -8.21 -10.62
C ALA A 14 -25.06 -6.92 -10.12
N ALA A 15 -24.19 -6.35 -10.94
CA ALA A 15 -23.54 -5.08 -10.64
C ALA A 15 -24.61 -4.03 -10.27
N PRO A 16 -24.42 -3.27 -9.17
CA PRO A 16 -25.41 -2.28 -8.75
C PRO A 16 -25.68 -1.30 -9.88
N LYS A 17 -26.96 -0.96 -10.11
CA LYS A 17 -27.35 -0.01 -11.15
C LYS A 17 -26.57 1.30 -10.96
N PRO A 18 -25.96 1.85 -12.02
CA PRO A 18 -25.16 3.05 -11.89
C PRO A 18 -26.01 4.21 -11.37
N ASN A 19 -25.50 4.91 -10.38
CA ASN A 19 -26.18 6.11 -9.87
C ASN A 19 -26.15 7.23 -10.92
N ALA A 20 -26.95 8.28 -10.72
CA ALA A 20 -27.08 9.38 -11.68
C ALA A 20 -25.74 10.03 -12.05
N PHE A 21 -24.77 10.07 -11.11
CA PHE A 21 -23.42 10.55 -11.36
C PHE A 21 -22.63 9.60 -12.27
N GLN A 22 -22.64 8.30 -11.98
CA GLN A 22 -21.96 7.27 -12.80
C GLN A 22 -22.49 7.22 -14.23
N SER A 23 -23.79 7.44 -14.43
CA SER A 23 -24.38 7.53 -15.77
C SER A 23 -23.87 8.71 -16.61
N LEU A 24 -23.36 9.77 -15.97
CA LEU A 24 -22.79 10.94 -16.66
C LEU A 24 -21.32 10.72 -17.08
N LEU A 25 -20.59 9.82 -16.41
CA LEU A 25 -19.15 9.64 -16.60
C LEU A 25 -18.75 9.33 -18.05
N PRO A 26 -19.46 8.46 -18.81
CA PRO A 26 -19.13 8.23 -20.23
C PRO A 26 -19.21 9.50 -21.07
N ALA A 27 -20.23 10.34 -20.86
CA ALA A 27 -20.40 11.60 -21.58
C ALA A 27 -19.31 12.63 -21.20
N VAL A 28 -18.94 12.69 -19.92
CA VAL A 28 -17.83 13.55 -19.46
C VAL A 28 -16.51 13.10 -20.06
N ARG A 29 -16.22 11.79 -20.05
CA ARG A 29 -15.01 11.22 -20.68
C ARG A 29 -14.97 11.57 -22.16
N GLN A 30 -16.07 11.38 -22.88
CA GLN A 30 -16.13 11.70 -24.31
C GLN A 30 -15.83 13.18 -24.57
N LYS A 31 -16.44 14.08 -23.79
CA LYS A 31 -16.20 15.52 -23.90
C LYS A 31 -14.74 15.91 -23.65
N ILE A 32 -14.04 15.22 -22.74
CA ILE A 32 -12.60 15.42 -22.50
C ILE A 32 -11.80 14.97 -23.73
N VAL A 33 -12.09 13.76 -24.24
CA VAL A 33 -11.40 13.19 -25.41
C VAL A 33 -11.63 14.03 -26.67
N ASP A 34 -12.84 14.57 -26.87
CA ASP A 34 -13.17 15.45 -27.99
C ASP A 34 -12.41 16.79 -27.92
N GLY A 35 -11.95 17.18 -26.73
CA GLY A 35 -11.13 18.38 -26.50
C GLY A 35 -9.63 18.18 -26.71
N PHE A 36 -9.18 16.96 -26.98
CA PHE A 36 -7.75 16.69 -27.21
C PHE A 36 -7.27 17.24 -28.55
N THR A 37 -6.01 17.71 -28.57
CA THR A 37 -5.29 17.87 -29.84
C THR A 37 -5.02 16.49 -30.45
N GLN A 38 -4.62 16.47 -31.72
CA GLN A 38 -4.32 15.22 -32.40
C GLN A 38 -3.19 14.44 -31.70
N GLU A 39 -2.16 15.15 -31.24
CA GLU A 39 -1.02 14.59 -30.53
C GLU A 39 -1.41 14.03 -29.16
N ALA A 40 -2.23 14.77 -28.40
CA ALA A 40 -2.71 14.33 -27.10
C ALA A 40 -3.61 13.09 -27.22
N ARG A 41 -4.45 13.04 -28.27
CA ARG A 41 -5.30 11.89 -28.55
C ARG A 41 -4.51 10.65 -28.96
N ASP A 42 -3.52 10.82 -29.85
CA ASP A 42 -2.63 9.73 -30.24
C ASP A 42 -1.87 9.15 -29.04
N MET A 43 -1.29 10.00 -28.18
CA MET A 43 -0.64 9.57 -26.94
C MET A 43 -1.62 8.80 -26.04
N PHE A 44 -2.81 9.36 -25.80
CA PHE A 44 -3.84 8.72 -24.97
C PHE A 44 -4.22 7.33 -25.50
N GLU A 45 -4.42 7.18 -26.81
CA GLU A 45 -4.79 5.90 -27.42
C GLU A 45 -3.64 4.88 -27.36
N ARG A 46 -2.39 5.29 -27.63
CA ARG A 46 -1.21 4.43 -27.56
C ARG A 46 -0.90 3.97 -26.13
N GLU A 47 -1.00 4.87 -25.16
CA GLU A 47 -0.71 4.58 -23.75
C GLU A 47 -1.72 3.58 -23.17
N PHE A 48 -3.02 3.80 -23.40
CA PHE A 48 -4.06 2.88 -22.97
C PHE A 48 -3.91 1.51 -23.63
N ASP A 49 -3.74 1.45 -24.96
CA ASP A 49 -3.58 0.18 -25.68
C ASP A 49 -2.37 -0.62 -25.19
N PHE A 50 -1.23 0.05 -24.96
CA PHE A 50 -0.03 -0.60 -24.44
C PHE A 50 -0.26 -1.22 -23.05
N PHE A 51 -0.78 -0.46 -22.08
CA PHE A 51 -0.96 -0.98 -20.72
C PHE A 51 -2.16 -1.92 -20.60
N ASP A 52 -3.18 -1.82 -21.44
CA ASP A 52 -4.25 -2.82 -21.54
C ASP A 52 -3.68 -4.17 -22.05
N LYS A 53 -2.79 -4.17 -23.05
CA LYS A 53 -2.08 -5.38 -23.50
C LYS A 53 -1.28 -6.01 -22.37
N VAL A 54 -0.50 -5.22 -21.63
CA VAL A 54 0.27 -5.72 -20.48
C VAL A 54 -0.66 -6.29 -19.40
N THR A 55 -1.74 -5.59 -19.06
CA THR A 55 -2.72 -6.04 -18.06
C THR A 55 -3.40 -7.34 -18.48
N SER A 56 -3.69 -7.50 -19.78
CA SER A 56 -4.37 -8.69 -20.34
C SER A 56 -3.59 -10.00 -20.17
N ILE A 57 -2.27 -9.92 -19.97
CA ILE A 57 -1.41 -11.08 -19.71
C ILE A 57 -1.94 -11.88 -18.51
N SER A 58 -2.44 -11.22 -17.46
CA SER A 58 -3.02 -11.90 -16.28
C SER A 58 -4.12 -12.89 -16.65
N GLY A 59 -4.97 -12.55 -17.63
CA GLY A 59 -6.05 -13.42 -18.12
C GLY A 59 -5.54 -14.66 -18.85
N VAL A 60 -4.44 -14.52 -19.61
CA VAL A 60 -3.77 -15.62 -20.31
C VAL A 60 -3.09 -16.58 -19.33
N LEU A 61 -2.56 -16.06 -18.22
CA LEU A 61 -1.86 -16.85 -17.20
C LEU A 61 -2.78 -17.59 -16.25
N PHE A 62 -4.00 -17.10 -16.04
CA PHE A 62 -4.97 -17.68 -15.10
C PHE A 62 -5.19 -19.19 -15.29
N PRO A 63 -5.42 -19.73 -16.51
CA PRO A 63 -5.57 -21.16 -16.73
C PRO A 63 -4.26 -21.96 -16.67
N LEU A 64 -3.09 -21.31 -16.67
CA LEU A 64 -1.80 -22.00 -16.68
C LEU A 64 -1.41 -22.51 -15.29
N PRO A 65 -0.71 -23.67 -15.21
CA PRO A 65 -0.09 -24.15 -13.98
C PRO A 65 0.91 -23.13 -13.40
N LYS A 66 1.02 -23.08 -12.06
CA LYS A 66 1.88 -22.09 -11.36
C LYS A 66 3.33 -22.07 -11.88
N GLU A 67 3.90 -23.25 -12.11
CA GLU A 67 5.27 -23.45 -12.63
C GLU A 67 5.49 -22.79 -14.00
N GLU A 68 4.45 -22.76 -14.85
CA GLU A 68 4.53 -22.27 -16.22
C GLU A 68 4.28 -20.77 -16.34
N ARG A 69 3.66 -20.14 -15.32
CA ARG A 69 3.22 -18.74 -15.38
C ARG A 69 4.38 -17.77 -15.63
N ARG A 70 5.54 -18.00 -15.02
CA ARG A 70 6.72 -17.14 -15.23
C ARG A 70 7.20 -17.17 -16.69
N ALA A 71 7.29 -18.37 -17.28
CA ALA A 71 7.63 -18.52 -18.69
C ALA A 71 6.51 -18.00 -19.62
N GLY A 72 5.25 -18.07 -19.18
CA GLY A 72 4.11 -17.47 -19.87
C GLY A 72 4.20 -15.94 -19.94
N ILE A 73 4.56 -15.27 -18.85
CA ILE A 73 4.75 -13.80 -18.82
C ILE A 73 5.76 -13.39 -19.89
N LYS A 74 6.93 -14.03 -19.91
CA LYS A 74 7.97 -13.73 -20.90
C LYS A 74 7.47 -13.87 -22.34
N ARG A 75 6.80 -14.99 -22.65
CA ARG A 75 6.24 -15.27 -23.99
C ARG A 75 5.22 -14.21 -24.43
N GLU A 76 4.40 -13.70 -23.54
CA GLU A 76 3.43 -12.65 -23.88
C GLU A 76 4.10 -11.27 -23.99
N LEU A 77 5.07 -10.95 -23.12
CA LEU A 77 5.82 -9.69 -23.20
C LEU A 77 6.64 -9.56 -24.49
N GLU A 78 7.18 -10.66 -25.02
CA GLU A 78 7.89 -10.68 -26.32
C GLU A 78 7.01 -10.23 -27.50
N LYS A 79 5.69 -10.32 -27.38
CA LYS A 79 4.73 -9.88 -28.42
C LYS A 79 4.40 -8.39 -28.32
N ILE A 80 4.76 -7.72 -27.22
CA ILE A 80 4.42 -6.33 -26.97
C ILE A 80 5.59 -5.44 -27.41
N THR A 81 5.28 -4.47 -28.26
CA THR A 81 6.23 -3.44 -28.69
C THR A 81 5.88 -2.11 -28.03
N ILE A 82 6.89 -1.31 -27.69
CA ILE A 82 6.70 0.01 -27.09
C ILE A 82 6.33 1.01 -28.20
N PRO A 83 5.16 1.65 -28.14
CA PRO A 83 4.75 2.61 -29.15
C PRO A 83 5.37 3.98 -28.92
N GLY A 84 6.32 4.37 -29.77
CA GLY A 84 6.97 5.68 -29.71
C GLY A 84 8.04 5.78 -28.62
N ASP A 85 8.63 6.97 -28.48
CA ASP A 85 9.73 7.26 -27.55
C ASP A 85 9.30 8.21 -26.40
N ASP A 86 8.01 8.55 -26.36
CA ASP A 86 7.36 9.50 -25.47
C ASP A 86 6.41 8.82 -24.45
N LEU A 87 6.16 7.52 -24.60
CA LEU A 87 5.31 6.73 -23.70
C LEU A 87 5.80 6.85 -22.25
N TYR A 88 4.89 7.08 -21.31
CA TYR A 88 5.21 7.22 -19.89
C TYR A 88 4.53 6.14 -19.04
N LEU A 89 5.01 5.94 -17.81
CA LEU A 89 4.34 5.06 -16.84
C LEU A 89 3.08 5.74 -16.27
N PRO A 90 1.92 5.07 -16.22
CA PRO A 90 0.67 5.69 -15.78
C PRO A 90 0.70 6.14 -14.31
N THR A 91 1.49 5.45 -13.48
CA THR A 91 1.71 5.77 -12.07
C THR A 91 2.78 6.85 -11.84
N ALA A 92 3.58 7.18 -12.86
CA ALA A 92 4.67 8.14 -12.79
C ALA A 92 4.87 8.83 -14.15
N THR A 93 4.09 9.88 -14.42
CA THR A 93 4.02 10.55 -15.74
C THR A 93 5.32 11.25 -16.16
N ASN A 94 6.25 11.46 -15.24
CA ASN A 94 7.60 11.96 -15.50
C ASN A 94 8.59 10.86 -15.93
N LYS A 95 8.22 9.57 -15.89
CA LYS A 95 9.07 8.44 -16.26
C LYS A 95 8.69 7.94 -17.66
N LEU A 96 9.59 8.11 -18.63
CA LEU A 96 9.40 7.65 -20.00
C LEU A 96 9.88 6.21 -20.17
N VAL A 97 9.08 5.35 -20.77
CA VAL A 97 9.36 3.93 -21.00
C VAL A 97 10.31 3.77 -22.20
N ARG A 98 11.47 3.15 -21.96
CA ARG A 98 12.50 2.85 -22.97
C ARG A 98 12.59 1.36 -23.28
N GLY A 99 12.12 0.50 -22.39
CA GLY A 99 12.21 -0.94 -22.56
C GLY A 99 11.37 -1.71 -21.55
N ILE A 100 11.14 -2.99 -21.84
CA ILE A 100 10.58 -3.97 -20.91
C ILE A 100 11.68 -4.97 -20.60
N GLN A 101 11.92 -5.25 -19.31
CA GLN A 101 12.83 -6.34 -18.93
C GLN A 101 12.08 -7.67 -19.00
N LEU A 102 12.25 -8.40 -20.11
CA LEU A 102 11.46 -9.61 -20.41
C LEU A 102 11.58 -10.72 -19.35
N ASP A 103 12.75 -10.84 -18.70
CA ASP A 103 13.01 -11.86 -17.67
C ASP A 103 12.59 -11.42 -16.25
N SER A 104 12.12 -10.18 -16.09
CA SER A 104 11.73 -9.61 -14.80
C SER A 104 10.33 -10.01 -14.33
N GLY A 105 9.54 -10.66 -15.20
CA GLY A 105 8.16 -11.03 -14.91
C GLY A 105 8.04 -11.95 -13.70
N ILE A 106 7.30 -11.53 -12.67
CA ILE A 106 6.99 -12.34 -11.49
C ILE A 106 5.48 -12.47 -11.33
N PRO A 107 4.91 -13.69 -11.38
CA PRO A 107 3.52 -13.91 -11.00
C PRO A 107 3.39 -13.81 -9.48
N LEU A 108 2.49 -12.97 -8.99
CA LEU A 108 2.21 -12.83 -7.56
C LEU A 108 1.09 -13.78 -7.15
N GLN A 109 1.12 -14.20 -5.88
CA GLN A 109 0.07 -15.04 -5.31
C GLN A 109 -1.13 -14.17 -4.91
N SER A 110 -2.30 -14.42 -5.49
CA SER A 110 -3.58 -13.83 -5.06
C SER A 110 -4.71 -14.85 -5.25
N ALA A 111 -5.77 -14.70 -4.45
CA ALA A 111 -6.93 -15.61 -4.42
C ALA A 111 -7.89 -15.43 -5.61
N ALA A 112 -7.95 -14.23 -6.21
CA ALA A 112 -8.95 -13.91 -7.24
C ALA A 112 -8.44 -14.08 -8.69
N LYS A 113 -7.18 -13.67 -8.97
CA LYS A 113 -6.51 -13.73 -10.28
C LYS A 113 -4.99 -13.90 -10.11
N VAL A 114 -4.23 -13.77 -11.20
CA VAL A 114 -2.76 -13.80 -11.20
C VAL A 114 -2.23 -12.38 -11.43
N PRO A 115 -2.07 -11.53 -10.40
CA PRO A 115 -1.35 -10.28 -10.57
C PRO A 115 0.07 -10.55 -11.05
N ILE A 116 0.61 -9.64 -11.85
CA ILE A 116 1.96 -9.78 -12.40
C ILE A 116 2.77 -8.53 -12.08
N MET A 117 4.01 -8.74 -11.66
CA MET A 117 5.00 -7.68 -11.52
C MET A 117 5.92 -7.68 -12.75
N ILE A 118 6.11 -6.52 -13.36
CA ILE A 118 6.95 -6.33 -14.54
C ILE A 118 7.85 -5.12 -14.32
N THR A 119 9.13 -5.24 -14.69
CA THR A 119 10.11 -4.15 -14.64
C THR A 119 10.27 -3.50 -16.01
N PHE A 120 10.12 -2.18 -16.05
CA PHE A 120 10.38 -1.34 -17.21
C PHE A 120 11.72 -0.65 -17.06
N ASN A 121 12.42 -0.46 -18.17
CA ASN A 121 13.53 0.47 -18.26
C ASN A 121 12.96 1.84 -18.54
N VAL A 122 13.19 2.81 -17.67
CA VAL A 122 12.66 4.17 -17.80
C VAL A 122 13.76 5.21 -17.72
N ILE A 123 13.47 6.41 -18.22
CA ILE A 123 14.27 7.61 -17.98
C ILE A 123 13.38 8.71 -17.40
N ASP A 124 13.97 9.66 -16.68
CA ASP A 124 13.27 10.89 -16.32
C ASP A 124 13.06 11.78 -17.56
N ARG A 125 11.83 12.26 -17.76
CA ARG A 125 11.43 13.13 -18.89
C ARG A 125 12.32 14.37 -19.03
N ASP A 126 12.65 14.97 -17.90
CA ASP A 126 13.50 16.17 -17.82
C ASP A 126 14.93 15.83 -17.33
N GLY A 127 15.28 14.54 -17.27
CA GLY A 127 16.57 14.04 -16.77
C GLY A 127 17.58 13.74 -17.87
N ASN A 128 18.68 13.09 -17.48
CA ASN A 128 19.70 12.62 -18.43
C ASN A 128 19.14 11.44 -19.25
N PRO A 129 19.05 11.51 -20.59
CA PRO A 129 18.53 10.42 -21.42
C PRO A 129 19.33 9.12 -21.33
N ASN A 130 20.57 9.17 -20.87
CA ASN A 130 21.43 8.00 -20.67
C ASN A 130 21.25 7.35 -19.29
N ASP A 131 20.53 8.00 -18.37
CA ASP A 131 20.27 7.47 -17.03
C ASP A 131 19.04 6.57 -17.03
N VAL A 132 19.24 5.36 -17.57
CA VAL A 132 18.21 4.33 -17.63
C VAL A 132 18.10 3.63 -16.30
N MET A 133 16.92 3.71 -15.68
CA MET A 133 16.63 3.12 -14.38
C MET A 133 15.52 2.06 -14.47
N PRO A 134 15.59 0.98 -13.68
CA PRO A 134 14.50 0.01 -13.59
C PRO A 134 13.36 0.58 -12.74
N GLN A 135 12.13 0.50 -13.24
CA GLN A 135 10.92 0.79 -12.48
C GLN A 135 9.95 -0.38 -12.61
N ALA A 136 9.63 -1.02 -11.49
CA ALA A 136 8.69 -2.14 -11.47
C ALA A 136 7.26 -1.65 -11.18
N CYS A 137 6.30 -2.28 -11.86
CA CYS A 137 4.87 -2.08 -11.67
C CYS A 137 4.18 -3.43 -11.49
N ILE A 138 3.17 -3.46 -10.63
CA ILE A 138 2.26 -4.58 -10.44
C ILE A 138 0.97 -4.28 -11.19
N PHE A 139 0.56 -5.20 -12.05
CA PHE A 139 -0.70 -5.17 -12.76
C PHE A 139 -1.68 -6.10 -12.04
N LYS A 140 -2.71 -5.51 -11.43
CA LYS A 140 -3.78 -6.23 -10.73
C LYS A 140 -5.04 -6.26 -11.59
N VAL A 141 -5.70 -7.41 -11.58
CA VAL A 141 -7.01 -7.67 -12.19
C VAL A 141 -7.83 -8.46 -11.17
N GLY A 142 -9.12 -8.15 -11.02
CA GLY A 142 -10.00 -8.73 -10.00
C GLY A 142 -9.93 -8.05 -8.63
N ASP A 143 -9.15 -6.97 -8.47
CA ASP A 143 -9.00 -6.23 -7.21
C ASP A 143 -9.31 -4.75 -7.41
N ASP A 144 -10.18 -4.19 -6.56
CA ASP A 144 -10.52 -2.77 -6.59
C ASP A 144 -9.43 -1.91 -5.90
N CYS A 145 -8.51 -1.39 -6.70
CA CYS A 145 -7.40 -0.56 -6.24
C CYS A 145 -7.82 0.86 -5.77
N ARG A 146 -9.10 1.25 -5.92
CA ARG A 146 -9.57 2.60 -5.53
C ARG A 146 -9.46 2.83 -4.03
N GLN A 147 -9.56 1.77 -3.21
CA GLN A 147 -9.42 1.90 -1.76
C GLN A 147 -7.97 2.20 -1.35
N ASP A 148 -6.99 1.58 -2.02
CA ASP A 148 -5.59 1.92 -1.85
C ASP A 148 -5.31 3.38 -2.18
N VAL A 149 -5.87 3.88 -3.30
CA VAL A 149 -5.74 5.30 -3.69
C VAL A 149 -6.24 6.23 -2.58
N LEU A 150 -7.40 5.92 -1.98
CA LEU A 150 -7.94 6.72 -0.89
C LEU A 150 -6.99 6.73 0.33
N ALA A 151 -6.44 5.59 0.71
CA ALA A 151 -5.48 5.49 1.80
C ALA A 151 -4.20 6.30 1.50
N LEU A 152 -3.66 6.13 0.29
CA LEU A 152 -2.45 6.80 -0.17
C LEU A 152 -2.64 8.31 -0.29
N GLN A 153 -3.83 8.78 -0.65
CA GLN A 153 -4.18 10.20 -0.64
C GLN A 153 -4.08 10.78 0.79
N VAL A 154 -4.57 10.07 1.80
CA VAL A 154 -4.43 10.50 3.21
C VAL A 154 -2.97 10.45 3.66
N ILE A 155 -2.20 9.44 3.25
CA ILE A 155 -0.76 9.33 3.54
C ILE A 155 0.01 10.49 2.90
N ALA A 156 -0.30 10.86 1.67
CA ALA A 156 0.29 12.02 0.99
C ALA A 156 -0.03 13.32 1.73
N LEU A 157 -1.29 13.53 2.14
CA LEU A 157 -1.67 14.69 2.95
C LEU A 157 -0.87 14.76 4.27
N LEU A 158 -0.70 13.63 4.96
CA LEU A 158 0.10 13.56 6.19
C LEU A 158 1.58 13.88 5.93
N ARG A 159 2.16 13.33 4.87
CA ARG A 159 3.54 13.66 4.45
C ARG A 159 3.69 15.17 4.24
N ASP A 160 2.81 15.77 3.44
CA ASP A 160 2.87 17.20 3.11
C ASP A 160 2.68 18.07 4.36
N ILE A 161 1.81 17.65 5.30
CA ILE A 161 1.66 18.30 6.61
C ILE A 161 2.96 18.24 7.41
N PHE A 162 3.60 17.06 7.48
CA PHE A 162 4.85 16.89 8.24
C PHE A 162 5.99 17.71 7.64
N GLU A 163 6.11 17.73 6.32
CA GLU A 163 7.09 18.56 5.60
C GLU A 163 6.84 20.05 5.85
N ALA A 164 5.59 20.52 5.74
CA ALA A 164 5.24 21.93 5.92
C ALA A 164 5.57 22.46 7.33
N VAL A 165 5.50 21.61 8.36
CA VAL A 165 5.85 21.98 9.75
C VAL A 165 7.30 21.67 10.11
N GLY A 166 8.11 21.16 9.17
CA GLY A 166 9.50 20.79 9.38
C GLY A 166 9.71 19.57 10.29
N LEU A 167 8.73 18.67 10.34
CA LEU A 167 8.80 17.46 11.15
C LEU A 167 9.42 16.32 10.32
N ASN A 168 10.55 15.79 10.80
CA ASN A 168 11.23 14.66 10.15
C ASN A 168 10.49 13.33 10.43
N LEU A 169 9.39 13.13 9.73
CA LEU A 169 8.63 11.88 9.66
C LEU A 169 8.61 11.41 8.21
N TYR A 170 8.79 10.12 8.01
CA TYR A 170 8.81 9.55 6.67
C TYR A 170 7.52 8.79 6.38
N LEU A 171 6.90 9.10 5.24
CA LEU A 171 5.78 8.41 4.64
C LEU A 171 6.03 8.32 3.13
N PHE A 172 5.66 7.21 2.52
CA PHE A 172 5.90 6.97 1.08
C PHE A 172 4.59 6.63 0.37
N PRO A 173 3.87 7.64 -0.15
CA PRO A 173 2.65 7.42 -0.93
C PRO A 173 3.02 6.98 -2.35
N TYR A 174 3.27 5.68 -2.53
CA TYR A 174 3.59 5.09 -3.84
C TYR A 174 2.41 5.23 -4.83
N GLY A 175 2.71 5.21 -6.12
CA GLY A 175 1.71 5.39 -7.18
C GLY A 175 0.74 4.22 -7.28
N VAL A 176 -0.56 4.48 -7.26
CA VAL A 176 -1.61 3.51 -7.59
C VAL A 176 -2.59 4.17 -8.56
N LEU A 177 -2.81 3.53 -9.70
CA LEU A 177 -3.74 4.00 -10.72
C LEU A 177 -4.77 2.91 -11.05
N PRO A 178 -6.04 3.10 -10.66
CA PRO A 178 -7.15 2.29 -11.16
C PRO A 178 -7.34 2.54 -12.65
N THR A 179 -7.18 1.52 -13.48
CA THR A 179 -7.29 1.61 -14.96
C THR A 179 -8.66 1.11 -15.48
N GLY A 180 -9.52 0.66 -14.58
CA GLY A 180 -10.91 0.32 -14.84
C GLY A 180 -11.55 -0.40 -13.64
N PRO A 181 -12.76 -0.96 -13.82
CA PRO A 181 -13.40 -1.77 -12.78
C PRO A 181 -12.51 -2.95 -12.39
N GLU A 182 -12.26 -3.09 -11.07
CA GLU A 182 -11.48 -4.19 -10.49
C GLU A 182 -10.09 -4.42 -11.13
N ARG A 183 -9.47 -3.35 -11.64
CA ARG A 183 -8.12 -3.44 -12.19
C ARG A 183 -7.34 -2.16 -11.95
N GLY A 184 -6.03 -2.30 -11.83
CA GLY A 184 -5.15 -1.18 -11.59
C GLY A 184 -3.68 -1.52 -11.73
N ILE A 185 -2.88 -0.46 -11.80
CA ILE A 185 -1.43 -0.51 -11.85
C ILE A 185 -0.90 0.07 -10.55
N ILE A 186 -0.02 -0.66 -9.89
CA ILE A 186 0.59 -0.27 -8.62
C ILE A 186 2.10 -0.16 -8.84
N GLU A 187 2.67 0.97 -8.44
CA GLU A 187 4.11 1.17 -8.40
C GLU A 187 4.74 0.25 -7.34
N VAL A 188 5.80 -0.47 -7.71
CA VAL A 188 6.60 -1.22 -6.74
C VAL A 188 7.54 -0.25 -6.05
N VAL A 189 7.52 -0.26 -4.72
CA VAL A 189 8.43 0.57 -3.92
C VAL A 189 9.88 0.14 -4.18
N PRO A 190 10.74 1.02 -4.71
CA PRO A 190 12.07 0.64 -5.18
C PRO A 190 12.98 0.23 -4.03
N ASN A 191 13.90 -0.71 -4.29
CA ASN A 191 14.92 -1.16 -3.35
C ASN A 191 14.36 -1.65 -2.00
N THR A 192 13.20 -2.27 -2.01
CA THR A 192 12.56 -2.82 -0.81
C THR A 192 12.52 -4.34 -0.80
N ARG A 193 12.47 -4.90 0.41
CA ARG A 193 12.11 -6.30 0.67
C ARG A 193 11.01 -6.32 1.73
N SER A 194 10.02 -7.19 1.56
CA SER A 194 9.04 -7.44 2.63
C SER A 194 9.71 -8.17 3.81
N ARG A 195 9.15 -8.01 5.02
CA ARG A 195 9.65 -8.77 6.17
C ARG A 195 9.55 -10.29 5.96
N ASN A 196 8.55 -10.77 5.21
CA ASN A 196 8.45 -12.19 4.83
C ASN A 196 9.65 -12.64 3.98
N GLN A 197 9.94 -11.94 2.88
CA GLN A 197 11.07 -12.25 2.00
C GLN A 197 12.42 -12.20 2.73
N MET A 198 12.55 -11.29 3.69
CA MET A 198 13.72 -11.21 4.55
C MET A 198 13.92 -12.47 5.42
N GLY A 199 12.83 -13.07 5.90
CA GLY A 199 12.85 -14.33 6.67
C GLY A 199 13.22 -15.55 5.81
N GLU A 200 12.80 -15.58 4.55
CA GLU A 200 13.18 -16.67 3.62
C GLU A 200 14.70 -16.73 3.36
N THR A 201 15.38 -15.59 3.45
CA THR A 201 16.83 -15.49 3.23
C THR A 201 17.66 -15.63 4.51
N THR A 202 17.04 -15.50 5.68
CA THR A 202 17.74 -15.43 6.96
C THR A 202 16.81 -15.88 8.09
N ASP A 203 17.22 -16.93 8.82
CA ASP A 203 16.50 -17.43 10.01
C ASP A 203 16.49 -16.43 11.19
N GLY A 204 17.18 -15.30 11.03
CA GLY A 204 17.40 -14.27 12.03
C GLY A 204 16.26 -13.25 12.13
N GLY A 205 16.16 -12.64 13.30
CA GLY A 205 15.20 -11.56 13.55
C GLY A 205 15.58 -10.24 12.87
N LEU A 206 14.65 -9.28 12.85
CA LEU A 206 14.88 -7.98 12.18
C LEU A 206 16.14 -7.24 12.65
N LEU A 207 16.48 -7.34 13.95
CA LEU A 207 17.72 -6.78 14.48
C LEU A 207 18.97 -7.40 13.85
N GLU A 208 19.01 -8.72 13.69
CA GLU A 208 20.14 -9.43 13.10
C GLU A 208 20.29 -9.07 11.62
N ILE A 209 19.18 -8.94 10.89
CA ILE A 209 19.17 -8.49 9.51
C ILE A 209 19.73 -7.07 9.41
N PHE A 210 19.34 -6.17 10.30
CA PHE A 210 19.93 -4.82 10.37
C PHE A 210 21.43 -4.87 10.68
N GLN A 211 21.89 -5.79 11.53
CA GLN A 211 23.31 -5.94 11.81
C GLN A 211 24.11 -6.49 10.62
N GLN A 212 23.50 -7.37 9.83
CA GLN A 212 24.10 -7.90 8.60
C GLN A 212 24.18 -6.83 7.50
N ASP A 213 23.11 -6.08 7.29
CA ASP A 213 23.01 -5.08 6.23
C ASP A 213 23.80 -3.81 6.55
N TYR A 214 23.82 -3.38 7.82
CA TYR A 214 24.34 -2.07 8.23
C TYR A 214 25.50 -2.15 9.23
N GLY A 215 25.96 -3.35 9.62
CA GLY A 215 27.06 -3.54 10.57
C GLY A 215 26.62 -3.60 12.03
N PRO A 216 27.56 -3.75 12.98
CA PRO A 216 27.23 -3.99 14.38
C PRO A 216 26.48 -2.82 15.02
N VAL A 217 25.67 -3.11 16.04
CA VAL A 217 24.95 -2.11 16.84
C VAL A 217 25.92 -1.03 17.34
N GLY A 218 25.53 0.24 17.21
CA GLY A 218 26.37 1.38 17.57
C GLY A 218 27.35 1.84 16.49
N SER A 219 27.50 1.11 15.38
CA SER A 219 28.26 1.59 14.22
C SER A 219 27.52 2.75 13.52
N PRO A 220 28.23 3.70 12.88
CA PRO A 220 27.59 4.84 12.22
C PRO A 220 26.52 4.46 11.19
N SER A 221 26.76 3.40 10.41
CA SER A 221 25.83 2.87 9.40
C SER A 221 24.59 2.25 10.03
N PHE A 222 24.75 1.42 11.08
CA PHE A 222 23.62 0.84 11.81
C PHE A 222 22.76 1.92 12.46
N GLU A 223 23.39 2.92 13.09
CA GLU A 223 22.69 4.01 13.75
C GLU A 223 21.93 4.91 12.76
N ALA A 224 22.49 5.15 11.58
CA ALA A 224 21.79 5.84 10.50
C ALA A 224 20.57 5.05 10.03
N ALA A 225 20.69 3.73 9.81
CA ALA A 225 19.56 2.89 9.42
C ALA A 225 18.50 2.79 10.52
N ARG A 226 18.90 2.67 11.79
CA ARG A 226 18.00 2.70 12.95
C ARG A 226 17.26 4.03 13.04
N GLN A 227 17.94 5.15 12.78
CA GLN A 227 17.30 6.47 12.73
C GLN A 227 16.25 6.54 11.62
N MET A 228 16.54 6.01 10.44
CA MET A 228 15.60 5.91 9.31
C MET A 228 14.40 5.02 9.63
N PHE A 229 14.63 3.92 10.33
CA PHE A 229 13.57 3.06 10.86
C PHE A 229 12.67 3.82 11.84
N ILE A 230 13.24 4.52 12.83
CA ILE A 230 12.47 5.28 13.83
C ILE A 230 11.57 6.34 13.18
N VAL A 231 12.07 7.13 12.22
CA VAL A 231 11.28 8.22 11.60
C VAL A 231 10.16 7.69 10.72
N SER A 232 10.38 6.56 10.04
CA SER A 232 9.37 5.94 9.18
C SER A 232 8.34 5.15 10.00
N SER A 233 8.76 4.41 11.02
CA SER A 233 7.85 3.75 11.97
C SER A 233 6.95 4.76 12.67
N ALA A 234 7.47 5.91 13.10
CA ALA A 234 6.65 6.94 13.73
C ALA A 234 5.62 7.56 12.75
N GLY A 235 6.00 7.76 11.48
CA GLY A 235 5.09 8.26 10.45
C GLY A 235 3.95 7.28 10.19
N TYR A 236 4.28 6.01 9.96
CA TYR A 236 3.29 4.96 9.73
C TYR A 236 2.47 4.59 10.97
N ALA A 237 2.96 4.81 12.19
CA ALA A 237 2.16 4.68 13.41
C ALA A 237 1.01 5.70 13.43
N VAL A 238 1.28 6.96 13.09
CA VAL A 238 0.26 8.01 12.98
C VAL A 238 -0.73 7.70 11.85
N ALA A 239 -0.22 7.33 10.66
CA ALA A 239 -1.08 6.97 9.53
C ALA A 239 -1.98 5.76 9.84
N SER A 240 -1.43 4.73 10.50
CA SER A 240 -2.16 3.51 10.85
C SER A 240 -3.19 3.76 11.95
N LEU A 241 -2.89 4.61 12.94
CA LEU A 241 -3.88 5.04 13.93
C LEU A 241 -5.12 5.64 13.24
N LEU A 242 -4.91 6.52 12.26
CA LEU A 242 -5.99 7.23 11.57
C LEU A 242 -6.73 6.34 10.56
N LEU A 243 -6.01 5.58 9.73
CA LEU A 243 -6.58 4.75 8.67
C LEU A 243 -7.08 3.39 9.15
N GLN A 244 -6.54 2.86 10.24
CA GLN A 244 -6.83 1.52 10.77
C GLN A 244 -6.72 0.41 9.70
N PRO A 245 -5.57 0.26 9.01
CA PRO A 245 -5.37 -0.87 8.11
C PRO A 245 -5.45 -2.17 8.92
N LYS A 246 -6.31 -3.12 8.52
CA LYS A 246 -6.56 -4.36 9.28
C LYS A 246 -5.73 -5.57 8.88
N ASP A 247 -5.04 -5.49 7.74
CA ASP A 247 -4.26 -6.59 7.19
C ASP A 247 -2.75 -6.34 7.30
N ARG A 248 -2.26 -6.10 8.53
CA ARG A 248 -0.84 -5.72 8.79
C ARG A 248 0.05 -6.93 9.06
N HIS A 249 0.04 -7.93 8.18
CA HIS A 249 1.00 -9.05 8.26
C HIS A 249 2.39 -8.66 7.71
N ASN A 250 3.39 -9.51 7.93
CA ASN A 250 4.80 -9.24 7.59
C ASN A 250 5.06 -9.14 6.07
N GLY A 251 4.16 -9.64 5.22
CA GLY A 251 4.22 -9.46 3.77
C GLY A 251 3.93 -8.01 3.34
N ASN A 252 3.13 -7.28 4.12
CA ASN A 252 2.71 -5.93 3.80
C ASN A 252 3.56 -4.83 4.49
N LEU A 253 4.65 -5.24 5.14
CA LEU A 253 5.64 -4.37 5.77
C LEU A 253 6.94 -4.48 4.99
N LEU A 254 7.26 -3.45 4.24
CA LEU A 254 8.47 -3.36 3.44
C LEU A 254 9.56 -2.59 4.18
N PHE A 255 10.81 -2.98 3.93
CA PHE A 255 11.99 -2.28 4.40
C PHE A 255 12.87 -1.94 3.21
N ASP A 256 13.25 -0.67 3.09
CA ASP A 256 14.17 -0.24 2.04
C ASP A 256 15.64 -0.41 2.43
N SER A 257 16.53 -0.17 1.47
CA SER A 257 17.99 -0.24 1.63
C SER A 257 18.59 0.81 2.57
N GLN A 258 17.79 1.71 3.14
CA GLN A 258 18.21 2.69 4.14
C GLN A 258 17.64 2.38 5.53
N GLY A 259 16.89 1.29 5.68
CA GLY A 259 16.26 0.88 6.93
C GLY A 259 14.89 1.51 7.18
N ARG A 260 14.30 2.20 6.20
CA ARG A 260 12.96 2.79 6.35
C ARG A 260 11.88 1.73 6.21
N LEU A 261 10.88 1.80 7.09
CA LEU A 261 9.65 1.03 7.02
C LEU A 261 8.68 1.68 6.03
N VAL A 262 8.07 0.88 5.16
CA VAL A 262 7.01 1.30 4.23
C VAL A 262 5.85 0.31 4.32
N HIS A 263 4.65 0.80 4.62
CA HIS A 263 3.44 -0.03 4.60
C HIS A 263 2.85 -0.06 3.20
N ILE A 264 2.48 -1.25 2.73
CA ILE A 264 1.76 -1.46 1.47
C ILE A 264 0.42 -2.17 1.71
N ASP A 265 -0.39 -2.24 0.66
CA ASP A 265 -1.69 -2.94 0.60
C ASP A 265 -2.71 -2.40 1.60
N PHE A 266 -3.46 -1.38 1.19
CA PHE A 266 -4.49 -0.73 2.00
C PHE A 266 -5.90 -1.17 1.59
N GLY A 267 -6.03 -2.38 1.01
CA GLY A 267 -7.30 -2.98 0.62
C GLY A 267 -8.29 -3.21 1.77
N PHE A 268 -7.86 -3.06 3.03
CA PHE A 268 -8.70 -3.16 4.24
C PHE A 268 -8.46 -2.01 5.21
N ILE A 269 -9.17 -0.89 5.04
CA ILE A 269 -9.07 0.31 5.89
C ILE A 269 -10.42 0.74 6.49
N LEU A 270 -10.36 1.68 7.45
CA LEU A 270 -11.44 2.30 8.20
C LEU A 270 -12.26 1.33 9.05
N GLU A 271 -12.96 0.38 8.44
CA GLU A 271 -13.88 -0.55 9.12
C GLU A 271 -13.90 -1.98 8.54
N ILE A 272 -13.23 -2.23 7.41
CA ILE A 272 -13.18 -3.58 6.83
C ILE A 272 -12.02 -4.37 7.43
N SER A 273 -12.28 -5.64 7.72
CA SER A 273 -11.27 -6.64 8.04
C SER A 273 -11.31 -7.78 7.00
N PRO A 274 -10.16 -8.37 6.64
CA PRO A 274 -10.15 -9.69 6.01
C PRO A 274 -10.97 -10.68 6.87
N GLY A 275 -11.79 -11.52 6.24
CA GLY A 275 -12.55 -12.57 6.94
C GLY A 275 -13.78 -12.11 7.76
N GLY A 276 -14.14 -10.82 7.73
CA GLY A 276 -15.34 -10.30 8.40
C GLY A 276 -15.15 -10.04 9.90
N ASN A 277 -14.99 -8.76 10.28
CA ASN A 277 -14.96 -8.21 11.64
C ASN A 277 -14.56 -9.16 12.76
N MET A 278 -13.45 -9.87 12.57
CA MET A 278 -12.98 -10.86 13.53
C MET A 278 -12.46 -10.19 14.83
N GLY A 279 -12.27 -8.86 14.87
CA GLY A 279 -12.02 -8.12 16.12
C GLY A 279 -10.68 -8.41 16.81
N PHE A 280 -9.76 -9.13 16.13
CA PHE A 280 -8.53 -9.65 16.74
C PHE A 280 -7.45 -8.58 16.95
N GLU A 281 -7.44 -7.49 16.18
CA GLU A 281 -6.43 -6.43 16.33
C GLU A 281 -6.99 -5.25 17.13
N SER A 282 -6.73 -5.29 18.44
CA SER A 282 -7.11 -4.20 19.35
C SER A 282 -6.08 -3.05 19.36
N ALA A 283 -4.86 -3.27 18.87
CA ALA A 283 -3.83 -2.23 18.76
C ALA A 283 -4.15 -1.29 17.60
N HIS A 284 -3.81 -0.01 17.74
CA HIS A 284 -4.08 0.97 16.68
C HIS A 284 -3.07 0.89 15.51
N PHE A 285 -1.91 0.29 15.73
CA PHE A 285 -0.89 0.00 14.72
C PHE A 285 -0.03 -1.18 15.18
N LYS A 286 0.64 -1.84 14.22
CA LYS A 286 1.51 -2.98 14.50
C LYS A 286 2.88 -2.54 14.98
N LEU A 287 3.33 -3.14 16.09
CA LEU A 287 4.68 -3.03 16.61
C LEU A 287 5.14 -4.43 17.04
N SER A 288 5.77 -5.17 16.14
CA SER A 288 6.22 -6.55 16.44
C SER A 288 7.39 -6.57 17.42
N HIS A 289 7.65 -7.72 18.06
CA HIS A 289 8.80 -7.86 18.97
C HIS A 289 10.11 -7.44 18.32
N GLU A 290 10.34 -7.88 17.08
CA GLU A 290 11.58 -7.57 16.36
C GLU A 290 11.71 -6.06 16.07
N MET A 291 10.60 -5.38 15.78
CA MET A 291 10.58 -3.92 15.67
C MET A 291 10.89 -3.25 17.00
N THR A 292 10.36 -3.78 18.12
CA THR A 292 10.67 -3.24 19.46
C THR A 292 12.14 -3.39 19.83
N GLN A 293 12.85 -4.41 19.34
CA GLN A 293 14.29 -4.57 19.57
C GLN A 293 15.11 -3.45 18.90
N LEU A 294 14.66 -2.95 17.74
CA LEU A 294 15.26 -1.80 17.06
C LEU A 294 14.87 -0.45 17.70
N LEU A 295 13.61 -0.30 18.11
CA LEU A 295 13.11 0.94 18.72
C LEU A 295 13.56 1.13 20.16
N ASP A 296 13.60 0.05 20.93
CA ASP A 296 13.90 0.07 22.35
C ASP A 296 14.88 -1.04 22.76
N PRO A 297 16.19 -0.84 22.54
CA PRO A 297 17.21 -1.79 22.96
C PRO A 297 17.20 -2.09 24.46
N SER A 298 16.57 -1.23 25.28
CA SER A 298 16.46 -1.43 26.72
C SER A 298 15.39 -2.45 27.12
N GLY A 299 14.41 -2.74 26.25
CA GLY A 299 13.25 -3.58 26.57
C GLY A 299 12.34 -3.04 27.68
N THR A 300 12.54 -1.80 28.14
CA THR A 300 11.86 -1.22 29.31
C THR A 300 11.21 0.13 29.02
N MET A 301 11.10 0.51 27.75
CA MET A 301 10.54 1.79 27.28
C MET A 301 11.28 3.00 27.87
N LYS A 302 12.59 2.89 28.08
CA LYS A 302 13.43 3.94 28.68
C LYS A 302 14.61 4.37 27.81
N SER A 303 14.87 3.69 26.70
CA SER A 303 15.96 4.06 25.78
C SER A 303 15.72 5.42 25.11
N ASP A 304 16.81 6.08 24.69
CA ASP A 304 16.74 7.34 23.95
C ASP A 304 16.02 7.20 22.61
N THR A 305 16.21 6.07 21.93
CA THR A 305 15.54 5.73 20.67
C THR A 305 14.03 5.56 20.86
N TRP A 306 13.59 4.93 21.96
CA TRP A 306 12.17 4.82 22.30
C TRP A 306 11.57 6.20 22.58
N ASN A 307 12.25 7.01 23.40
CA ASN A 307 11.82 8.37 23.70
C ASN A 307 11.74 9.23 22.43
N GLN A 308 12.65 9.04 21.48
CA GLN A 308 12.60 9.70 20.19
C GLN A 308 11.40 9.26 19.36
N PHE A 309 11.15 7.94 19.24
CA PHE A 309 9.97 7.40 18.58
C PHE A 309 8.67 7.97 19.16
N LEU A 310 8.52 7.99 20.49
CA LEU A 310 7.37 8.58 21.18
C LEU A 310 7.20 10.07 20.84
N ARG A 311 8.28 10.86 20.92
CA ARG A 311 8.24 12.29 20.59
C ARG A 311 7.80 12.52 19.14
N LEU A 312 8.29 11.74 18.20
CA LEU A 312 7.93 11.83 16.79
C LEU A 312 6.45 11.45 16.56
N CYS A 313 5.98 10.36 17.18
CA CYS A 313 4.58 9.96 17.13
C CYS A 313 3.64 11.04 17.67
N VAL A 314 3.96 11.62 18.84
CA VAL A 314 3.17 12.70 19.44
C VAL A 314 3.15 13.94 18.54
N LYS A 315 4.32 14.38 18.07
CA LYS A 315 4.41 15.55 17.17
C LYS A 315 3.64 15.32 15.87
N GLY A 316 3.78 14.14 15.27
CA GLY A 316 3.08 13.77 14.05
C GLY A 316 1.56 13.74 14.24
N TYR A 317 1.09 13.12 15.32
CA TYR A 317 -0.34 13.08 15.64
C TYR A 317 -0.93 14.48 15.88
N LEU A 318 -0.23 15.33 16.64
CA LEU A 318 -0.68 16.71 16.87
C LEU A 318 -0.68 17.55 15.59
N ALA A 319 0.32 17.37 14.72
CA ALA A 319 0.35 18.02 13.41
C ALA A 319 -0.85 17.56 12.55
N GLY A 320 -1.09 16.25 12.45
CA GLY A 320 -2.25 15.70 11.75
C GLY A 320 -3.59 16.20 12.31
N ARG A 321 -3.74 16.30 13.65
CA ARG A 321 -4.95 16.84 14.31
C ARG A 321 -5.28 18.27 13.88
N ARG A 322 -4.29 19.13 13.72
CA ARG A 322 -4.51 20.52 13.27
C ARG A 322 -5.13 20.59 11.87
N HIS A 323 -4.93 19.55 11.07
CA HIS A 323 -5.49 19.42 9.72
C HIS A 323 -6.63 18.39 9.63
N MET A 324 -7.21 17.96 10.76
CA MET A 324 -8.28 16.96 10.85
C MET A 324 -9.41 17.24 9.85
N ASN A 325 -9.93 18.46 9.80
CA ASN A 325 -11.07 18.79 8.92
C ASN A 325 -10.76 18.54 7.45
N GLY A 326 -9.54 18.86 7.00
CA GLY A 326 -9.11 18.60 5.62
C GLY A 326 -9.08 17.10 5.33
N ILE A 327 -8.44 16.32 6.20
CA ILE A 327 -8.33 14.86 6.04
C ILE A 327 -9.72 14.20 6.07
N VAL A 328 -10.57 14.55 7.04
CA VAL A 328 -11.93 14.02 7.17
C VAL A 328 -12.77 14.38 5.94
N THR A 329 -12.67 15.62 5.44
CA THR A 329 -13.41 16.05 4.24
C THR A 329 -12.96 15.27 3.00
N THR A 330 -11.67 15.06 2.81
CA THR A 330 -11.14 14.25 1.70
C THR A 330 -11.73 12.85 1.68
N VAL A 331 -11.81 12.19 2.85
CA VAL A 331 -12.41 10.85 2.96
C VAL A 331 -13.93 10.90 2.80
N GLN A 332 -14.59 11.92 3.33
CA GLN A 332 -16.04 12.10 3.25
C GLN A 332 -16.55 12.24 1.81
N LEU A 333 -15.76 12.84 0.91
CA LEU A 333 -16.12 12.96 -0.52
C LEU A 333 -16.23 11.60 -1.23
N MET A 334 -15.67 10.54 -0.65
CA MET A 334 -15.66 9.20 -1.24
C MET A 334 -16.75 8.28 -0.69
N VAL A 335 -17.60 8.72 0.25
CA VAL A 335 -18.61 7.86 0.89
C VAL A 335 -19.55 7.22 -0.14
N ASP A 336 -20.00 7.98 -1.12
CA ASP A 336 -20.93 7.50 -2.16
C ASP A 336 -20.24 6.83 -3.36
N SER A 337 -18.93 6.54 -3.25
CA SER A 337 -18.14 5.95 -4.34
C SER A 337 -18.41 4.46 -4.58
N GLY A 338 -19.11 3.81 -3.65
CA GLY A 338 -19.32 2.36 -3.63
C GLY A 338 -18.10 1.58 -3.13
N LEU A 339 -17.12 2.24 -2.52
CA LEU A 339 -15.97 1.58 -1.91
C LEU A 339 -16.41 0.72 -0.71
N PRO A 340 -15.90 -0.52 -0.58
CA PRO A 340 -16.26 -1.42 0.52
C PRO A 340 -16.07 -0.85 1.93
N CYS A 341 -15.12 0.09 2.11
CA CYS A 341 -14.82 0.69 3.43
C CYS A 341 -15.91 1.64 3.94
N PHE A 342 -16.87 1.98 3.08
CA PHE A 342 -18.06 2.75 3.43
C PHE A 342 -19.34 1.92 3.54
N SER A 343 -19.27 0.61 3.26
CA SER A 343 -20.46 -0.26 3.19
C SER A 343 -21.05 -0.63 4.56
N ARG A 344 -20.34 -0.38 5.66
CA ARG A 344 -20.76 -0.72 7.02
C ARG A 344 -20.37 0.40 8.00
N GLY A 345 -21.11 0.46 9.11
CA GLY A 345 -20.86 1.34 10.26
C GLY A 345 -20.84 2.85 9.94
N GLU A 346 -19.99 3.58 10.67
CA GLU A 346 -19.90 5.05 10.59
C GLU A 346 -18.45 5.51 10.37
N PRO A 347 -17.84 5.16 9.23
CA PRO A 347 -16.40 5.29 8.99
C PRO A 347 -15.90 6.73 9.12
N ILE A 348 -16.71 7.72 8.73
CA ILE A 348 -16.34 9.14 8.87
C ILE A 348 -16.40 9.59 10.32
N ALA A 349 -17.43 9.21 11.07
CA ALA A 349 -17.54 9.54 12.49
C ALA A 349 -16.40 8.88 13.27
N ASN A 350 -16.08 7.63 12.95
CA ASN A 350 -14.98 6.88 13.54
C ASN A 350 -13.61 7.47 13.18
N LEU A 351 -13.39 7.88 11.93
CA LEU A 351 -12.19 8.61 11.52
C LEU A 351 -12.04 9.90 12.33
N ARG A 352 -13.11 10.71 12.42
CA ARG A 352 -13.12 11.95 13.21
C ARG A 352 -12.83 11.68 14.68
N LYS A 353 -13.40 10.62 15.26
CA LYS A 353 -13.17 10.21 16.65
C LYS A 353 -11.71 9.86 16.93
N ARG A 354 -10.98 9.27 15.98
CA ARG A 354 -9.53 8.95 16.12
C ARG A 354 -8.66 10.20 16.28
N PHE A 355 -9.13 11.37 15.84
CA PHE A 355 -8.48 12.64 16.09
C PHE A 355 -8.80 13.25 17.47
N HIS A 356 -9.75 12.70 18.22
CA HIS A 356 -10.16 13.21 19.54
C HIS A 356 -10.36 14.73 19.56
N PRO A 357 -11.29 15.30 18.77
CA PRO A 357 -11.49 16.75 18.66
C PRO A 357 -11.89 17.40 19.99
N GLU A 358 -12.44 16.63 20.93
CA GLU A 358 -12.81 17.06 22.28
C GLU A 358 -11.60 17.31 23.20
N MET A 359 -10.43 16.75 22.88
CA MET A 359 -9.23 16.85 23.72
C MET A 359 -8.44 18.14 23.42
N ASN A 360 -7.86 18.75 24.45
CA ASN A 360 -6.83 19.77 24.25
C ASN A 360 -5.49 19.14 23.77
N GLU A 361 -4.49 19.96 23.39
CA GLU A 361 -3.21 19.46 22.87
C GLU A 361 -2.47 18.55 23.87
N ARG A 362 -2.55 18.84 25.18
CA ARG A 362 -1.88 18.04 26.23
C ARG A 362 -2.55 16.67 26.40
N GLU A 363 -3.88 16.64 26.40
CA GLU A 363 -4.65 15.39 26.46
C GLU A 363 -4.40 14.53 25.22
N ALA A 364 -4.43 15.12 24.04
CA ALA A 364 -4.13 14.43 22.78
C ALA A 364 -2.70 13.89 22.72
N ALA A 365 -1.72 14.64 23.26
CA ALA A 365 -0.35 14.16 23.40
C ALA A 365 -0.27 12.92 24.31
N ASN A 366 -0.93 12.97 25.47
CA ASN A 366 -0.98 11.83 26.39
C ASN A 366 -1.71 10.62 25.80
N PHE A 367 -2.77 10.87 25.01
CA PHE A 367 -3.45 9.83 24.26
C PHE A 367 -2.48 9.11 23.32
N MET A 368 -1.74 9.85 22.49
CA MET A 368 -0.78 9.23 21.55
C MET A 368 0.33 8.46 22.28
N VAL A 369 0.82 8.97 23.42
CA VAL A 369 1.78 8.23 24.27
C VAL A 369 1.19 6.90 24.72
N ARG A 370 -0.04 6.88 25.24
CA ARG A 370 -0.71 5.65 25.65
C ARG A 370 -0.90 4.69 24.48
N THR A 371 -1.31 5.19 23.32
CA THR A 371 -1.44 4.40 22.10
C THR A 371 -0.14 3.70 21.72
N CYS A 372 1.01 4.38 21.80
CA CYS A 372 2.30 3.77 21.53
C CYS A 372 2.68 2.70 22.56
N VAL A 373 2.45 2.97 23.86
CA VAL A 373 2.72 2.02 24.95
C VAL A 373 1.82 0.78 24.84
N ASP A 374 0.54 0.95 24.48
CA ASP A 374 -0.39 -0.14 24.28
C ASP A 374 0.02 -1.03 23.10
N ALA A 375 0.49 -0.42 22.00
CA ALA A 375 1.01 -1.15 20.85
C ALA A 375 2.25 -1.99 21.22
N TYR A 376 3.16 -1.42 22.02
CA TYR A 376 4.34 -2.13 22.53
C TYR A 376 3.96 -3.33 23.40
N ASN A 377 3.01 -3.17 24.32
CA ASN A 377 2.65 -4.20 25.29
C ASN A 377 1.82 -5.34 24.68
N LYS A 378 0.93 -5.06 23.71
CA LYS A 378 0.02 -6.07 23.14
C LYS A 378 0.73 -7.24 22.47
N TRP A 379 1.95 -7.02 21.97
CA TRP A 379 2.73 -8.09 21.38
C TRP A 379 3.39 -9.01 22.42
N THR A 380 3.79 -8.46 23.57
CA THR A 380 4.41 -9.25 24.65
C THR A 380 3.48 -10.35 25.20
N THR A 381 2.20 -10.34 24.84
CA THR A 381 1.17 -11.29 25.27
C THR A 381 0.88 -12.46 24.30
N ALA A 382 1.67 -12.64 23.24
CA ALA A 382 1.97 -13.93 22.56
C ALA A 382 0.83 -14.81 21.98
N GLY A 383 -0.26 -14.25 21.44
CA GLY A 383 -1.35 -15.05 20.83
C GLY A 383 -1.51 -14.96 19.29
N TYR A 384 -0.83 -14.04 18.62
CA TYR A 384 -1.27 -13.55 17.31
C TYR A 384 -0.63 -14.29 16.11
N ASP A 385 0.66 -14.62 16.16
CA ASP A 385 1.37 -15.30 15.07
C ASP A 385 0.84 -16.71 14.80
N LEU A 386 0.41 -17.41 15.84
CA LEU A 386 -0.13 -18.76 15.73
C LEU A 386 -1.43 -18.79 14.94
N ILE A 387 -2.24 -17.74 14.99
CA ILE A 387 -3.54 -17.67 14.29
C ILE A 387 -3.35 -17.26 12.83
N GLN A 388 -2.41 -16.35 12.53
CA GLN A 388 -2.07 -16.00 11.14
C GLN A 388 -1.43 -17.19 10.40
N TYR A 389 -0.57 -17.95 11.07
CA TYR A 389 -0.02 -19.21 10.57
C TYR A 389 -1.12 -20.20 10.16
N LEU A 390 -2.14 -20.37 11.00
CA LEU A 390 -3.25 -21.29 10.75
C LEU A 390 -4.19 -20.83 9.62
N GLN A 391 -4.27 -19.52 9.33
CA GLN A 391 -5.18 -18.97 8.31
C GLN A 391 -4.54 -18.77 6.93
N GLN A 392 -3.25 -18.45 6.85
CA GLN A 392 -2.59 -18.10 5.58
C GLN A 392 -1.70 -19.19 4.99
N GLY A 393 -1.46 -20.30 5.71
CA GLY A 393 -0.74 -21.46 5.15
C GLY A 393 0.70 -21.15 4.69
N ILE A 394 1.35 -20.16 5.30
CA ILE A 394 2.74 -19.80 5.02
C ILE A 394 3.62 -20.66 5.95
N GLU A 395 4.35 -21.63 5.37
CA GLU A 395 5.35 -22.40 6.10
C GLU A 395 6.53 -21.51 6.53
N LYS A 396 7.20 -21.96 7.61
CA LYS A 396 8.24 -21.24 8.36
C LYS A 396 9.32 -20.58 7.51
#